data_AF-A0A960WUA3-F1
#
_entry.id   AF-A0A960WUA3-F1
#
_cell.length_a   1.000
_cell.length_b   1.000
_cell.length_c   1.000
_cell.angle_alpha   90.00
_cell.angle_beta   90.00
_cell.angle_gamma   90.00
#
_symmetry.space_group_name_H-M   'P 1'
#
loop_
_entity.id
_entity.type
_entity.pdbx_description
1 polymer ?
#
loop_
_entity_poly.entity_id
_entity_poly.type
_entity_poly.pdbx_seq_one_letter_code
_entity_poly.pdbx_strand_id
1 'polypeptide(L)'
;YGRFYVVVSEQAGAGSIDFLPEFGGGSEHHQDVVYEYVVEDPLLPEFRGSRRELMRFSQPGPDHNVSGLAFDLTGLLYVGVGDGATGEVSRRSPSRNASSLTSAYGKVLRIDPLGSNSMNGQYGIPDGNPFRLVSEALPELWVFGLRAPRSLSYDPFQQGLCIAESAAAGIEEINLSLRGGEHYGWDISADTDKLSRAALARLDEVVTSPAFSLNLESGLAARPSGSLFYRGESFPSLAGNLLVASHDGQLLALRPATAVEDSPRLARIDLGRVSELRFSGLRAGARGELILLCEDGQIFEMRKSASLGTGGSKHRSLFCFLPVSSANRS
;
A
#
# COMPACT_ATOMS: atom_id res chain seq x y z
N TYR A 1 4.08 -8.86 22.12
CA TYR A 1 3.80 -9.98 21.19
C TYR A 1 2.29 -10.14 21.09
N GLY A 2 1.78 -10.66 19.98
CA GLY A 2 0.33 -10.90 19.81
C GLY A 2 -0.52 -9.70 19.41
N ARG A 3 0.07 -8.55 19.04
CA ARG A 3 -0.69 -7.44 18.45
C ARG A 3 -0.68 -7.53 16.94
N PHE A 4 -1.83 -7.34 16.32
CA PHE A 4 -1.95 -7.19 14.88
C PHE A 4 -3.04 -6.18 14.56
N TYR A 5 -2.96 -5.59 13.37
CA TYR A 5 -3.83 -4.51 12.95
C TYR A 5 -4.50 -4.89 11.65
N VAL A 6 -5.78 -4.59 11.55
CA VAL A 6 -6.59 -4.91 10.37
C VAL A 6 -7.45 -3.72 10.00
N VAL A 7 -7.67 -3.59 8.70
CA VAL A 7 -8.71 -2.73 8.15
C VAL A 7 -9.95 -3.57 7.97
N VAL A 8 -11.10 -3.09 8.46
CA VAL A 8 -12.40 -3.74 8.30
C VAL A 8 -13.41 -2.71 7.81
N SER A 9 -14.24 -3.12 6.86
CA SER A 9 -15.39 -2.32 6.44
C SER A 9 -16.62 -2.71 7.27
N GLU A 10 -17.26 -1.72 7.88
CA GLU A 10 -18.49 -1.82 8.68
C GLU A 10 -19.64 -1.06 8.03
N GLN A 11 -20.87 -1.35 8.43
CA GLN A 11 -22.05 -0.66 7.91
C GLN A 11 -21.99 0.85 8.19
N ALA A 12 -22.64 1.63 7.33
CA ALA A 12 -22.82 3.07 7.58
C ALA A 12 -23.51 3.30 8.94
N GLY A 13 -23.03 4.29 9.69
CA GLY A 13 -23.51 4.65 11.02
C GLY A 13 -23.15 3.67 12.14
N ALA A 14 -22.24 2.71 11.90
CA ALA A 14 -21.84 1.74 12.92
C ALA A 14 -21.07 2.36 14.10
N GLY A 15 -20.37 3.47 13.90
CA GLY A 15 -19.63 4.18 14.94
C GLY A 15 -19.42 5.67 14.65
N SER A 16 -18.82 6.36 15.62
CA SER A 16 -18.46 7.78 15.52
C SER A 16 -17.28 7.97 14.58
N ILE A 17 -17.48 8.78 13.55
CA ILE A 17 -16.50 8.98 12.48
C ILE A 17 -15.38 9.91 12.96
N ASP A 18 -14.13 9.53 12.72
CA ASP A 18 -12.96 10.40 12.94
C ASP A 18 -12.66 11.25 11.71
N PHE A 19 -12.80 10.66 10.51
CA PHE A 19 -12.46 11.30 9.24
C PHE A 19 -13.64 11.29 8.28
N LEU A 20 -14.03 12.49 7.84
CA LEU A 20 -15.04 12.73 6.81
C LEU A 20 -14.37 13.26 5.54
N PRO A 21 -14.82 12.85 4.35
CA PRO A 21 -14.28 13.41 3.11
C PRO A 21 -14.79 14.85 2.95
N GLU A 22 -13.91 15.76 2.55
CA GLU A 22 -14.25 17.17 2.28
C GLU A 22 -15.03 17.30 0.96
N PHE A 23 -14.61 16.55 -0.06
CA PHE A 23 -15.24 16.51 -1.38
C PHE A 23 -15.96 15.16 -1.59
N GLY A 24 -16.99 15.15 -2.45
CA GLY A 24 -17.78 13.95 -2.77
C GLY A 24 -19.24 14.02 -2.33
N GLY A 25 -19.56 14.83 -1.32
CA GLY A 25 -20.92 15.34 -1.03
C GLY A 25 -22.09 14.36 -1.12
N GLY A 26 -21.94 13.12 -0.64
CA GLY A 26 -22.94 12.06 -0.69
C GLY A 26 -23.33 11.52 0.69
N SER A 27 -24.28 10.58 0.71
CA SER A 27 -24.56 9.74 1.88
C SER A 27 -23.39 8.79 2.14
N GLU A 28 -23.08 8.54 3.41
CA GLU A 28 -22.10 7.51 3.80
C GLU A 28 -22.53 6.14 3.23
N HIS A 29 -21.65 5.51 2.45
CA HIS A 29 -21.90 4.17 1.94
C HIS A 29 -21.61 3.11 3.01
N HIS A 30 -20.47 3.27 3.69
CA HIS A 30 -19.98 2.39 4.75
C HIS A 30 -18.85 3.08 5.52
N GLN A 31 -18.33 2.43 6.55
CA GLN A 31 -17.22 2.94 7.35
C GLN A 31 -16.03 1.98 7.30
N ASP A 32 -14.84 2.48 6.99
CA ASP A 32 -13.61 1.70 7.20
C ASP A 32 -13.05 1.97 8.58
N VAL A 33 -12.58 0.92 9.24
CA VAL A 33 -12.09 0.96 10.61
C VAL A 33 -10.74 0.29 10.70
N VAL A 34 -9.76 0.99 11.28
CA VAL A 34 -8.48 0.40 11.66
C VAL A 34 -8.59 -0.10 13.09
N TYR A 35 -8.57 -1.42 13.24
CA TYR A 35 -8.61 -2.08 14.54
C TYR A 35 -7.23 -2.57 14.95
N GLU A 36 -6.89 -2.40 16.23
CA GLU A 36 -5.84 -3.15 16.91
C GLU A 36 -6.47 -4.37 17.58
N TYR A 37 -5.89 -5.54 17.36
CA TYR A 37 -6.20 -6.76 18.07
C TYR A 37 -5.03 -7.16 18.96
N VAL A 38 -5.34 -7.70 20.13
CA VAL A 38 -4.38 -8.33 21.05
C VAL A 38 -4.82 -9.77 21.22
N VAL A 39 -3.96 -10.71 20.80
CA VAL A 39 -4.17 -12.15 20.89
C VAL A 39 -3.57 -12.68 22.18
N GLU A 40 -4.32 -13.54 22.87
CA GLU A 40 -3.83 -14.28 24.05
C GLU A 40 -2.79 -15.35 23.65
N ASP A 41 -3.15 -16.19 22.67
CA ASP A 41 -2.29 -17.24 22.12
C ASP A 41 -2.52 -17.38 20.59
N PRO A 42 -1.51 -17.09 19.75
CA PRO A 42 -1.64 -17.16 18.29
C PRO A 42 -1.71 -18.59 17.73
N LEU A 43 -1.50 -19.61 18.56
CA LEU A 43 -1.59 -21.01 18.15
C LEU A 43 -2.99 -21.60 18.35
N LEU A 44 -3.92 -20.85 18.96
CA LEU A 44 -5.29 -21.29 19.11
C LEU A 44 -6.01 -21.32 17.75
N PRO A 45 -6.86 -22.33 17.51
CA PRO A 45 -7.61 -22.44 16.25
C PRO A 45 -8.72 -21.39 16.12
N GLU A 46 -9.12 -20.79 17.24
CA GLU A 46 -10.11 -19.72 17.32
C GLU A 46 -9.48 -18.50 18.00
N PHE A 47 -9.81 -17.31 17.50
CA PHE A 47 -9.31 -16.07 18.08
C PHE A 47 -9.79 -15.92 19.53
N ARG A 48 -8.83 -15.71 20.45
CA ARG A 48 -9.09 -15.26 21.82
C ARG A 48 -8.24 -14.04 22.13
N GLY A 49 -8.87 -13.02 22.67
CA GLY A 49 -8.22 -11.75 22.95
C GLY A 49 -9.18 -10.57 22.95
N SER A 50 -8.61 -9.38 22.81
CA SER A 50 -9.34 -8.12 22.78
C SER A 50 -9.11 -7.37 21.48
N ARG A 51 -9.99 -6.41 21.18
CA ARG A 51 -9.78 -5.44 20.10
C ARG A 51 -10.09 -4.03 20.58
N ARG A 52 -9.45 -3.03 19.98
CA ARG A 52 -9.81 -1.62 20.11
C ARG A 52 -9.74 -0.91 18.76
N GLU A 53 -10.58 0.10 18.61
CA GLU A 53 -10.63 0.96 17.44
C GLU A 53 -9.58 2.06 17.54
N LEU A 54 -8.85 2.30 16.44
CA LEU A 54 -7.91 3.41 16.35
C LEU A 54 -8.44 4.56 15.50
N MET A 55 -9.02 4.22 14.35
CA MET A 55 -9.42 5.20 13.34
C MET A 55 -10.68 4.71 12.61
N ARG A 56 -11.60 5.63 12.35
CA ARG A 56 -12.81 5.40 11.55
C ARG A 56 -13.00 6.44 10.46
N PHE A 57 -13.20 5.95 9.24
CA PHE A 57 -13.33 6.76 8.02
C PHE A 57 -14.70 6.52 7.40
N SER A 58 -15.44 7.59 7.13
CA SER A 58 -16.70 7.50 6.36
C SER A 58 -16.37 7.35 4.87
N GLN A 59 -16.73 6.23 4.25
CA GLN A 59 -16.48 6.05 2.82
C GLN A 59 -17.67 6.50 1.98
N PRO A 60 -17.47 7.39 0.99
CA PRO A 60 -18.55 7.88 0.13
C PRO A 60 -19.00 6.85 -0.93
N GLY A 61 -18.22 5.78 -1.14
CA GLY A 61 -18.53 4.71 -2.09
C GLY A 61 -17.64 3.49 -1.87
N PRO A 62 -17.79 2.42 -2.69
CA PRO A 62 -17.08 1.15 -2.48
C PRO A 62 -15.62 1.11 -2.96
N ASP A 63 -15.12 2.16 -3.61
CA ASP A 63 -13.82 2.17 -4.27
C ASP A 63 -12.86 3.18 -3.62
N HIS A 64 -11.56 2.87 -3.71
CA HIS A 64 -10.45 3.68 -3.19
C HIS A 64 -10.57 3.96 -1.68
N ASN A 65 -10.70 2.88 -0.95
CA ASN A 65 -10.88 2.84 0.49
C ASN A 65 -9.55 2.77 1.27
N VAL A 66 -9.64 2.60 2.59
CA VAL A 66 -8.47 2.28 3.44
C VAL A 66 -7.98 0.87 3.07
N SER A 67 -6.66 0.70 2.90
CA SER A 67 -6.13 -0.61 2.49
C SER A 67 -4.72 -0.88 3.00
N GLY A 68 -3.74 -0.09 2.58
CA GLY A 68 -2.34 -0.36 2.90
C GLY A 68 -2.01 -0.11 4.38
N LEU A 69 -1.41 -1.11 5.04
CA LEU A 69 -0.82 -0.96 6.38
C LEU A 69 0.64 -1.39 6.36
N ALA A 70 1.53 -0.59 6.98
CA ALA A 70 2.93 -0.96 7.17
C ALA A 70 3.47 -0.39 8.48
N PHE A 71 4.36 -1.13 9.13
CA PHE A 71 5.12 -0.65 10.29
C PHE A 71 6.53 -0.23 9.88
N ASP A 72 7.04 0.85 10.46
CA ASP A 72 8.49 1.04 10.51
C ASP A 72 9.15 0.22 11.62
N LEU A 73 10.47 0.31 11.70
CA LEU A 73 11.27 -0.35 12.73
C LEU A 73 11.04 0.17 14.15
N THR A 74 10.47 1.37 14.29
CA THR A 74 10.21 2.01 15.58
C THR A 74 8.82 1.70 16.11
N GLY A 75 7.97 1.07 15.30
CA GLY A 75 6.61 0.70 15.66
C GLY A 75 5.56 1.73 15.27
N LEU A 76 5.91 2.75 14.48
CA LEU A 76 4.93 3.66 13.90
C LEU A 76 4.19 2.96 12.76
N LEU A 77 2.88 3.20 12.68
CA LEU A 77 1.98 2.61 11.71
C LEU A 77 1.69 3.62 10.59
N TYR A 78 1.96 3.20 9.36
CA TYR A 78 1.53 3.87 8.14
C TYR A 78 0.19 3.30 7.67
N VAL A 79 -0.75 4.18 7.33
CA VAL A 79 -2.10 3.84 6.88
C VAL A 79 -2.38 4.49 5.53
N GLY A 80 -2.56 3.69 4.49
CA GLY A 80 -2.92 4.13 3.14
C GLY A 80 -4.43 4.30 3.02
N VAL A 81 -4.84 5.51 2.67
CA VAL A 81 -6.24 5.91 2.51
C VAL A 81 -6.44 6.41 1.09
N GLY A 82 -7.26 5.71 0.31
CA GLY A 82 -7.61 6.17 -1.04
C GLY A 82 -8.43 7.45 -1.05
N ASP A 83 -8.64 8.02 -2.22
CA ASP A 83 -9.34 9.29 -2.40
C ASP A 83 -10.88 9.17 -2.21
N GLY A 84 -11.40 7.96 -2.02
CA GLY A 84 -12.82 7.64 -1.90
C GLY A 84 -13.61 7.76 -3.21
N ALA A 85 -12.96 7.90 -4.37
CA ALA A 85 -13.65 8.10 -5.64
C ALA A 85 -14.05 6.79 -6.31
N THR A 86 -15.29 6.73 -6.79
CA THR A 86 -15.87 5.58 -7.53
C THR A 86 -15.94 5.80 -9.03
N GLY A 87 -15.47 6.95 -9.53
CA GLY A 87 -15.67 7.36 -10.91
C GLY A 87 -14.67 8.42 -11.37
N GLU A 88 -15.00 9.09 -12.48
CA GLU A 88 -14.12 10.09 -13.09
C GLU A 88 -13.91 11.33 -12.20
N VAL A 89 -12.72 11.92 -12.34
CA VAL A 89 -12.35 13.13 -11.62
C VAL A 89 -13.23 14.28 -12.11
N SER A 90 -13.95 14.90 -11.18
CA SER A 90 -14.69 16.13 -11.40
C SER A 90 -14.42 17.12 -10.28
N ARG A 91 -14.80 18.40 -10.49
CA ARG A 91 -14.60 19.47 -9.50
C ARG A 91 -15.26 19.21 -8.15
N ARG A 92 -16.22 18.29 -8.08
CA ARG A 92 -16.90 17.90 -6.83
C ARG A 92 -16.64 16.44 -6.45
N SER A 93 -15.85 15.71 -7.24
CA SER A 93 -15.57 14.30 -6.98
C SER A 93 -14.71 14.14 -5.72
N PRO A 94 -14.81 12.98 -5.03
CA PRO A 94 -13.94 12.65 -3.92
C PRO A 94 -12.44 12.75 -4.25
N SER A 95 -12.04 12.60 -5.51
CA SER A 95 -10.62 12.73 -5.91
C SER A 95 -9.99 14.06 -5.50
N ARG A 96 -10.77 15.14 -5.37
CA ARG A 96 -10.26 16.44 -4.89
C ARG A 96 -9.76 16.43 -3.45
N ASN A 97 -10.09 15.40 -2.68
CA ASN A 97 -9.53 15.23 -1.36
C ASN A 97 -8.01 14.98 -1.41
N ALA A 98 -7.48 14.42 -2.50
CA ALA A 98 -6.08 14.00 -2.58
C ALA A 98 -5.08 15.15 -2.42
N SER A 99 -5.38 16.32 -2.98
CA SER A 99 -4.59 17.55 -2.78
C SER A 99 -4.93 18.33 -1.50
N SER A 100 -6.06 18.05 -0.85
CA SER A 100 -6.45 18.76 0.38
C SER A 100 -5.67 18.26 1.59
N LEU A 101 -5.07 19.18 2.36
CA LEU A 101 -4.32 18.86 3.58
C LEU A 101 -5.21 18.74 4.83
N THR A 102 -6.48 19.17 4.76
CA THR A 102 -7.47 19.04 5.85
C THR A 102 -8.20 17.69 5.80
N SER A 103 -7.93 16.88 4.77
CA SER A 103 -8.63 15.63 4.47
C SER A 103 -7.68 14.44 4.51
N ALA A 104 -8.16 13.32 5.07
CA ALA A 104 -7.37 12.09 5.18
C ALA A 104 -7.39 11.23 3.90
N TYR A 105 -8.16 11.61 2.89
CA TYR A 105 -8.37 10.80 1.68
C TYR A 105 -7.33 11.14 0.60
N GLY A 106 -6.87 10.11 -0.09
CA GLY A 106 -5.77 10.19 -1.07
C GLY A 106 -4.42 10.45 -0.42
N LYS A 107 -4.17 9.78 0.72
CA LYS A 107 -3.02 10.02 1.62
C LYS A 107 -2.36 8.72 2.06
N VAL A 108 -1.15 8.85 2.57
CA VAL A 108 -0.68 7.95 3.63
C VAL A 108 -0.59 8.75 4.92
N LEU A 109 -1.19 8.21 5.98
CA LEU A 109 -1.08 8.71 7.34
C LEU A 109 0.05 7.99 8.08
N ARG A 110 0.70 8.63 9.04
CA ARG A 110 1.64 7.99 9.98
C ARG A 110 1.26 8.32 11.42
N ILE A 111 1.07 7.27 12.21
CA ILE A 111 0.65 7.37 13.62
C ILE A 111 1.49 6.49 14.54
N ASP A 112 1.52 6.84 15.82
CA ASP A 112 1.96 5.95 16.88
C ASP A 112 0.73 5.21 17.44
N PRO A 113 0.51 3.93 17.15
CA PRO A 113 -0.67 3.23 17.65
C PRO A 113 -0.70 3.10 19.18
N LEU A 114 0.43 3.30 19.88
CA LEU A 114 0.51 3.22 21.35
C LEU A 114 0.39 4.57 22.05
N GLY A 115 0.39 5.67 21.30
CA GLY A 115 0.16 7.01 21.81
C GLY A 115 -1.32 7.30 22.05
N SER A 116 -1.62 8.54 22.47
CA SER A 116 -3.00 8.98 22.80
C SER A 116 -3.23 10.49 22.63
N ASN A 117 -2.35 11.21 21.93
CA ASN A 117 -2.47 12.65 21.70
C ASN A 117 -3.16 13.01 20.37
N SER A 118 -3.78 12.04 19.68
CA SER A 118 -4.68 12.29 18.55
C SER A 118 -5.97 12.97 19.01
N MET A 119 -6.74 13.51 18.05
CA MET A 119 -8.01 14.17 18.35
C MET A 119 -9.04 13.24 19.03
N ASN A 120 -9.06 11.96 18.66
CA ASN A 120 -9.94 10.95 19.26
C ASN A 120 -9.32 10.25 20.48
N GLY A 121 -8.06 10.55 20.83
CA GLY A 121 -7.34 9.99 21.97
C GLY A 121 -6.92 8.52 21.85
N GLN A 122 -7.13 7.86 20.69
CA GLN A 122 -6.88 6.42 20.53
C GLN A 122 -5.49 6.06 20.00
N TYR A 123 -4.76 7.04 19.48
CA TYR A 123 -3.41 6.89 18.96
C TYR A 123 -2.59 8.18 19.17
N GLY A 124 -1.31 8.12 18.85
CA GLY A 124 -0.38 9.22 18.92
C GLY A 124 -0.05 9.84 17.57
N ILE A 125 0.25 11.12 17.58
CA ILE A 125 0.82 11.90 16.48
C ILE A 125 2.33 11.96 16.66
N PRO A 126 3.13 11.28 15.80
CA PRO A 126 4.59 11.32 15.88
C PRO A 126 5.14 12.74 15.67
N ASP A 127 6.15 13.12 16.45
CA ASP A 127 6.77 14.46 16.37
C ASP A 127 7.43 14.74 15.01
N GLY A 128 7.91 13.69 14.33
CA GLY A 128 8.53 13.82 13.02
C GLY A 128 7.56 13.91 11.85
N ASN A 129 6.23 14.04 12.06
CA ASN A 129 5.28 14.14 10.96
C ASN A 129 5.44 15.48 10.23
N PRO A 130 5.55 15.49 8.89
CA PRO A 130 5.90 16.69 8.12
C PRO A 130 4.88 17.81 8.21
N PHE A 131 3.59 17.47 8.44
CA PHE A 131 2.50 18.44 8.51
C PHE A 131 2.03 18.78 9.92
N ARG A 132 2.65 18.19 10.96
CA ARG A 132 2.20 18.33 12.37
C ARG A 132 2.06 19.78 12.84
N LEU A 133 2.91 20.68 12.32
CA LEU A 133 2.94 22.10 12.69
C LEU A 133 2.40 23.03 11.58
N VAL A 134 1.84 22.45 10.52
CA VAL A 134 1.23 23.23 9.43
C VAL A 134 -0.21 23.54 9.82
N SER A 135 -0.55 24.82 9.91
CA SER A 135 -1.91 25.27 10.24
C SER A 135 -2.93 24.64 9.29
N GLU A 136 -4.06 24.19 9.85
CA GLU A 136 -5.16 23.52 9.15
C GLU A 136 -4.83 22.15 8.50
N ALA A 137 -3.57 21.73 8.45
CA ALA A 137 -3.23 20.39 7.96
C ALA A 137 -3.53 19.33 9.03
N LEU A 138 -3.96 18.15 8.59
CA LEU A 138 -4.08 16.99 9.47
C LEU A 138 -2.68 16.60 9.97
N PRO A 139 -2.47 16.53 11.30
CA PRO A 139 -1.15 16.23 11.85
C PRO A 139 -0.71 14.78 11.59
N GLU A 140 -1.62 13.89 11.22
CA GLU A 140 -1.37 12.50 10.83
C GLU A 140 -0.69 12.37 9.46
N LEU A 141 -0.74 13.40 8.61
CA LEU A 141 -0.27 13.28 7.22
C LEU A 141 1.20 12.94 7.14
N TRP A 142 1.51 11.91 6.34
CA TRP A 142 2.85 11.59 5.91
C TRP A 142 3.09 12.04 4.47
N VAL A 143 2.24 11.63 3.53
CA VAL A 143 2.27 12.05 2.12
C VAL A 143 0.87 12.25 1.56
N PHE A 144 0.76 12.95 0.44
CA PHE A 144 -0.53 13.30 -0.17
C PHE A 144 -0.51 13.26 -1.71
N GLY A 145 -1.67 13.48 -2.33
CA GLY A 145 -1.83 13.42 -3.78
C GLY A 145 -1.76 11.99 -4.34
N LEU A 146 -2.34 11.02 -3.63
CA LEU A 146 -2.44 9.61 -4.07
C LEU A 146 -3.88 9.28 -4.48
N ARG A 147 -4.08 8.32 -5.39
CA ARG A 147 -5.42 7.82 -5.76
C ARG A 147 -5.89 6.71 -4.85
N ALA A 148 -5.12 5.62 -4.83
CA ALA A 148 -5.50 4.39 -4.16
C ALA A 148 -4.24 3.65 -3.69
N PRO A 149 -3.63 4.04 -2.56
CA PRO A 149 -2.43 3.41 -2.01
C PRO A 149 -2.74 2.03 -1.43
N ARG A 150 -2.81 1.01 -2.30
CA ARG A 150 -3.30 -0.34 -1.99
C ARG A 150 -2.34 -1.16 -1.15
N SER A 151 -1.04 -0.99 -1.34
CA SER A 151 -0.02 -1.73 -0.58
C SER A 151 1.08 -0.80 -0.13
N LEU A 152 1.45 -0.93 1.14
CA LEU A 152 2.56 -0.23 1.75
C LEU A 152 3.65 -1.24 2.14
N SER A 153 4.91 -0.86 1.95
CA SER A 153 6.05 -1.64 2.43
C SER A 153 7.15 -0.70 2.90
N TYR A 154 7.56 -0.85 4.16
CA TYR A 154 8.67 -0.09 4.72
C TYR A 154 9.99 -0.84 4.49
N ASP A 155 10.99 -0.13 3.97
CA ASP A 155 12.34 -0.64 3.86
C ASP A 155 13.20 -0.17 5.03
N PRO A 156 13.62 -1.06 5.93
CA PRO A 156 14.46 -0.69 7.07
C PRO A 156 15.85 -0.16 6.68
N PHE A 157 16.36 -0.53 5.50
CA PHE A 157 17.70 -0.11 5.07
C PHE A 157 17.70 1.29 4.46
N GLN A 158 16.71 1.59 3.60
CA GLN A 158 16.53 2.93 3.04
C GLN A 158 15.80 3.87 4.00
N GLN A 159 15.23 3.34 5.09
CA GLN A 159 14.35 4.05 6.02
C GLN A 159 13.20 4.76 5.30
N GLY A 160 12.64 4.07 4.29
CA GLY A 160 11.70 4.64 3.35
C GLY A 160 10.46 3.78 3.16
N LEU A 161 9.36 4.43 2.82
CA LEU A 161 8.10 3.79 2.48
C LEU A 161 7.98 3.63 0.98
N CYS A 162 7.68 2.42 0.52
CA CYS A 162 7.14 2.16 -0.80
C CYS A 162 5.61 2.12 -0.74
N ILE A 163 5.00 2.78 -1.70
CA ILE A 163 3.57 2.93 -1.88
C ILE A 163 3.25 2.38 -3.27
N ALA A 164 2.58 1.24 -3.34
CA ALA A 164 2.04 0.72 -4.59
C ALA A 164 0.57 1.14 -4.71
N GLU A 165 0.25 1.87 -5.77
CA GLU A 165 -1.09 2.43 -5.97
C GLU A 165 -1.66 2.19 -7.37
N SER A 166 -2.99 2.17 -7.44
CA SER A 166 -3.70 2.24 -8.72
C SER A 166 -3.96 3.70 -9.07
N ALA A 167 -3.23 4.24 -10.05
CA ALA A 167 -3.43 5.58 -10.61
C ALA A 167 -4.54 5.59 -11.69
N ALA A 168 -4.74 6.68 -12.43
CA ALA A 168 -5.74 6.76 -13.50
C ALA A 168 -5.41 5.90 -14.72
N ALA A 169 -6.43 5.70 -15.57
CA ALA A 169 -6.27 5.22 -16.95
C ALA A 169 -5.53 3.88 -17.07
N GLY A 170 -5.70 3.01 -16.07
CA GLY A 170 -5.04 1.70 -16.06
C GLY A 170 -3.52 1.79 -15.86
N ILE A 171 -3.05 2.79 -15.11
CA ILE A 171 -1.66 2.89 -14.68
C ILE A 171 -1.56 2.47 -13.21
N GLU A 172 -0.58 1.63 -12.91
CA GLU A 172 -0.16 1.32 -11.55
C GLU A 172 1.17 2.00 -11.27
N GLU A 173 1.30 2.62 -10.12
CA GLU A 173 2.48 3.40 -9.76
C GLU A 173 3.14 2.84 -8.50
N ILE A 174 4.47 2.92 -8.48
CA ILE A 174 5.30 2.71 -7.31
C ILE A 174 5.88 4.05 -6.93
N ASN A 175 5.45 4.54 -5.78
CA ASN A 175 5.86 5.79 -5.18
C ASN A 175 6.78 5.49 -3.99
N LEU A 176 7.88 6.25 -3.87
CA LEU A 176 8.82 6.13 -2.76
C LEU A 176 8.77 7.42 -1.93
N SER A 177 8.61 7.27 -0.62
CA SER A 177 8.65 8.36 0.36
C SER A 177 9.75 8.08 1.36
N LEU A 178 10.78 8.93 1.38
CA LEU A 178 11.93 8.76 2.27
C LEU A 178 11.83 9.64 3.51
N ARG A 179 11.15 10.79 3.40
CA ARG A 179 11.12 11.82 4.46
C ARG A 179 9.72 12.29 4.81
N GLY A 180 8.71 11.94 4.02
CA GLY A 180 7.38 12.49 4.14
C GLY A 180 7.31 13.89 3.55
N GLY A 181 6.09 14.35 3.29
CA GLY A 181 5.80 15.64 2.67
C GLY A 181 5.71 15.58 1.15
N GLU A 182 6.06 14.44 0.53
CA GLU A 182 5.94 14.25 -0.91
C GLU A 182 4.47 14.36 -1.37
N HIS A 183 4.28 14.98 -2.53
CA HIS A 183 3.00 15.16 -3.19
C HIS A 183 3.01 14.41 -4.52
N TYR A 184 2.18 13.38 -4.69
CA TYR A 184 2.22 12.54 -5.89
C TYR A 184 1.27 12.99 -7.02
N GLY A 185 0.61 14.16 -6.85
CA GLY A 185 -0.06 14.87 -7.95
C GLY A 185 -1.39 14.29 -8.42
N TRP A 186 -1.89 13.22 -7.80
CA TRP A 186 -3.25 12.73 -8.06
C TRP A 186 -4.29 13.81 -7.76
N ASP A 187 -5.28 13.93 -8.67
CA ASP A 187 -6.28 14.98 -8.82
C ASP A 187 -5.89 16.18 -9.70
N ILE A 188 -4.61 16.57 -9.72
CA ILE A 188 -4.08 17.62 -10.60
C ILE A 188 -3.77 17.03 -11.97
N SER A 189 -3.23 15.81 -11.99
CA SER A 189 -2.93 15.06 -13.22
C SER A 189 -4.14 14.95 -14.15
N ALA A 190 -5.35 14.85 -13.61
CA ALA A 190 -6.60 14.75 -14.36
C ALA A 190 -7.06 16.06 -15.03
N ASP A 191 -6.49 17.21 -14.64
CA ASP A 191 -6.79 18.53 -15.22
C ASP A 191 -5.60 19.10 -16.01
N THR A 192 -4.50 18.33 -16.17
CA THR A 192 -3.25 18.80 -16.81
C THR A 192 -3.45 19.35 -18.22
N ASP A 193 -4.34 18.76 -19.02
CA ASP A 193 -4.69 19.22 -20.37
C ASP A 193 -5.30 20.63 -20.40
N LYS A 194 -5.81 21.12 -19.26
CA LYS A 194 -6.42 22.45 -19.12
C LYS A 194 -5.45 23.49 -18.56
N LEU A 195 -4.24 23.07 -18.17
CA LEU A 195 -3.24 23.95 -17.58
C LEU A 195 -2.43 24.69 -18.66
N SER A 196 -2.03 25.93 -18.35
CA SER A 196 -1.08 26.64 -19.18
C SER A 196 0.32 26.01 -19.08
N ARG A 197 1.20 26.24 -20.07
CA ARG A 197 2.60 25.79 -20.00
C ARG A 197 3.33 26.25 -18.73
N ALA A 198 3.05 27.46 -18.26
CA ALA A 198 3.65 27.97 -17.02
C ALA A 198 3.11 27.25 -15.77
N ALA A 199 1.82 26.90 -15.76
CA ALA A 199 1.23 26.12 -14.67
C ALA A 199 1.75 24.68 -14.64
N LEU A 200 1.96 24.07 -15.82
CA LEU A 200 2.59 22.74 -15.93
C LEU A 200 4.03 22.76 -15.40
N ALA A 201 4.85 23.74 -15.79
CA ALA A 201 6.22 23.84 -15.29
C ALA A 201 6.29 23.98 -13.75
N ARG A 202 5.36 24.74 -13.16
CA ARG A 202 5.25 24.86 -11.71
C ARG A 202 4.75 23.58 -11.03
N LEU A 203 3.91 22.80 -11.72
CA LEU A 203 3.45 21.52 -11.21
C LEU A 203 4.60 20.52 -11.11
N ASP A 204 5.47 20.48 -12.10
CA ASP A 204 6.67 19.62 -12.12
C ASP A 204 7.64 19.95 -10.98
N GLU A 205 7.61 21.18 -10.45
CA GLU A 205 8.43 21.59 -9.29
C GLU A 205 7.87 21.10 -7.94
N VAL A 206 6.58 20.77 -7.87
CA VAL A 206 5.89 20.43 -6.60
C VAL A 206 5.38 19.00 -6.55
N VAL A 207 5.24 18.34 -7.70
CA VAL A 207 4.82 16.94 -7.78
C VAL A 207 6.04 16.02 -7.83
N THR A 208 6.04 15.06 -6.93
CA THR A 208 6.99 13.96 -6.91
C THR A 208 6.58 12.93 -7.96
N SER A 209 7.46 12.70 -8.94
CA SER A 209 7.23 11.68 -9.96
C SER A 209 7.31 10.26 -9.37
N PRO A 210 6.53 9.30 -9.89
CA PRO A 210 6.61 7.92 -9.47
C PRO A 210 7.99 7.32 -9.78
N ALA A 211 8.45 6.44 -8.89
CA ALA A 211 9.70 5.73 -9.06
C ALA A 211 9.63 4.68 -10.18
N PHE A 212 8.42 4.17 -10.43
CA PHE A 212 8.10 3.26 -11.51
C PHE A 212 6.60 3.32 -11.83
N SER A 213 6.26 3.27 -13.11
CA SER A 213 4.86 3.17 -13.56
C SER A 213 4.70 1.97 -14.49
N LEU A 214 3.57 1.29 -14.37
CA LEU A 214 3.21 0.12 -15.14
C LEU A 214 1.85 0.35 -15.80
N ASN A 215 1.83 0.30 -17.14
CA ASN A 215 0.59 0.37 -17.89
C ASN A 215 -0.06 -1.03 -17.94
N LEU A 216 -1.29 -1.15 -17.45
CA LEU A 216 -2.07 -2.40 -17.42
C LEU A 216 -2.40 -2.94 -18.83
N GLU A 217 -2.50 -2.07 -19.84
CA GLU A 217 -2.68 -2.46 -21.24
C GLU A 217 -1.47 -3.20 -21.82
N SER A 218 -0.30 -3.11 -21.16
CA SER A 218 0.86 -3.93 -21.50
C SER A 218 0.66 -5.42 -21.20
N GLY A 219 -0.43 -5.79 -20.51
CA GLY A 219 -0.76 -7.16 -20.14
C GLY A 219 0.13 -7.73 -19.02
N LEU A 220 0.92 -6.89 -18.35
CA LEU A 220 1.85 -7.27 -17.28
C LEU A 220 1.39 -6.74 -15.94
N ALA A 221 1.49 -7.59 -14.91
CA ALA A 221 1.29 -7.24 -13.50
C ALA A 221 -0.01 -6.47 -13.27
N ALA A 222 -1.11 -7.05 -13.74
CA ALA A 222 -2.39 -6.39 -13.67
C ALA A 222 -2.87 -6.29 -12.21
N ARG A 223 -3.05 -5.06 -11.71
CA ARG A 223 -3.51 -4.75 -10.34
C ARG A 223 -2.61 -5.38 -9.24
N PRO A 224 -1.45 -4.76 -8.92
CA PRO A 224 -0.59 -5.12 -7.78
C PRO A 224 -1.37 -5.44 -6.51
N SER A 225 -1.39 -6.69 -6.06
CA SER A 225 -2.09 -7.11 -4.84
C SER A 225 -1.19 -7.15 -3.61
N GLY A 226 0.12 -7.04 -3.79
CA GLY A 226 1.06 -6.88 -2.69
C GLY A 226 2.42 -6.41 -3.17
N SER A 227 3.06 -5.59 -2.35
CA SER A 227 4.45 -5.17 -2.55
C SER A 227 5.26 -5.38 -1.27
N LEU A 228 6.55 -5.71 -1.44
CA LEU A 228 7.44 -6.03 -0.32
C LEU A 228 8.89 -5.75 -0.69
N PHE A 229 9.59 -4.91 0.06
CA PHE A 229 11.05 -4.88 0.01
C PHE A 229 11.61 -6.17 0.61
N TYR A 230 12.25 -6.99 -0.23
CA TYR A 230 12.75 -8.26 0.21
C TYR A 230 14.13 -8.11 0.84
N ARG A 231 14.22 -8.43 2.14
CA ARG A 231 15.46 -8.41 2.92
C ARG A 231 15.84 -9.79 3.47
N GLY A 232 15.15 -10.84 3.02
CA GLY A 232 15.37 -12.20 3.48
C GLY A 232 16.57 -12.89 2.83
N GLU A 233 17.01 -13.99 3.47
CA GLU A 233 18.16 -14.77 3.02
C GLU A 233 17.75 -16.01 2.18
N SER A 234 16.46 -16.38 2.18
CA SER A 234 15.99 -17.53 1.40
C SER A 234 16.20 -17.35 -0.10
N PHE A 235 16.15 -16.11 -0.59
CA PHE A 235 16.40 -15.72 -1.98
C PHE A 235 17.44 -14.59 -2.09
N PRO A 236 18.75 -14.85 -1.89
CA PRO A 236 19.76 -13.79 -1.85
C PRO A 236 19.83 -12.91 -3.10
N SER A 237 19.53 -13.46 -4.28
CA SER A 237 19.49 -12.70 -5.54
C SER A 237 18.34 -11.69 -5.63
N LEU A 238 17.33 -11.81 -4.76
CA LEU A 238 16.21 -10.89 -4.65
C LEU A 238 16.40 -9.87 -3.52
N ALA A 239 17.41 -10.06 -2.66
CA ALA A 239 17.64 -9.19 -1.52
C ALA A 239 17.92 -7.75 -2.00
N GLY A 240 17.19 -6.80 -1.42
CA GLY A 240 17.23 -5.39 -1.77
C GLY A 240 16.37 -4.96 -2.96
N ASN A 241 15.63 -5.89 -3.57
CA ASN A 241 14.63 -5.55 -4.56
C ASN A 241 13.26 -5.37 -3.91
N LEU A 242 12.44 -4.50 -4.50
CA LEU A 242 11.01 -4.45 -4.25
C LEU A 242 10.33 -5.56 -5.06
N LEU A 243 9.68 -6.49 -4.40
CA LEU A 243 8.88 -7.52 -5.04
C LEU A 243 7.44 -7.04 -5.18
N VAL A 244 6.84 -7.30 -6.33
CA VAL A 244 5.45 -6.94 -6.61
C VAL A 244 4.72 -8.20 -7.09
N ALA A 245 3.66 -8.55 -6.39
CA ALA A 245 2.69 -9.56 -6.80
C ALA A 245 1.45 -8.86 -7.35
N SER A 246 0.90 -9.40 -8.43
CA SER A 246 -0.28 -8.84 -9.10
C SER A 246 -1.42 -9.84 -9.13
N HIS A 247 -2.64 -9.32 -9.19
CA HIS A 247 -3.87 -10.11 -9.18
C HIS A 247 -3.88 -11.22 -10.23
N ASP A 248 -3.31 -10.96 -11.41
CA ASP A 248 -3.20 -11.92 -12.53
C ASP A 248 -2.14 -13.03 -12.34
N GLY A 249 -1.55 -13.15 -11.15
CA GLY A 249 -0.54 -14.16 -10.84
C GLY A 249 0.88 -13.79 -11.28
N GLN A 250 1.11 -12.56 -11.76
CA GLN A 250 2.44 -12.09 -12.15
C GLN A 250 3.28 -11.73 -10.90
N LEU A 251 4.56 -12.11 -10.94
CA LEU A 251 5.58 -11.64 -10.00
C LEU A 251 6.64 -10.82 -10.73
N LEU A 252 6.97 -9.68 -10.14
CA LEU A 252 8.04 -8.79 -10.59
C LEU A 252 9.01 -8.51 -9.45
N ALA A 253 10.28 -8.28 -9.80
CA ALA A 253 11.24 -7.62 -8.93
C ALA A 253 11.60 -6.27 -9.56
N LEU A 254 11.56 -5.22 -8.76
CA LEU A 254 11.96 -3.88 -9.11
C LEU A 254 13.24 -3.57 -8.34
N ARG A 255 14.34 -3.40 -9.07
CA ARG A 255 15.66 -3.10 -8.50
C ARG A 255 15.91 -1.59 -8.58
N PRO A 256 16.54 -0.97 -7.57
CA PRO A 256 17.10 0.37 -7.74
C PRO A 256 17.95 0.45 -9.02
N ALA A 257 17.59 1.37 -9.92
CA ALA A 257 18.45 1.79 -11.01
C ALA A 257 19.37 2.92 -10.51
N THR A 258 20.48 3.18 -11.20
CA THR A 258 21.31 4.35 -10.93
C THR A 258 20.41 5.59 -11.00
N ALA A 259 20.26 6.29 -9.88
CA ALA A 259 19.43 7.49 -9.80
C ALA A 259 19.94 8.53 -10.81
N VAL A 260 19.01 9.12 -11.56
CA VAL A 260 19.22 10.45 -12.13
C VAL A 260 18.72 11.41 -11.05
N GLU A 261 19.38 12.58 -10.90
CA GLU A 261 19.11 13.58 -9.86
C GLU A 261 17.62 13.64 -9.44
N ASP A 262 17.40 13.49 -8.14
CA ASP A 262 16.13 13.65 -7.41
C ASP A 262 14.92 12.79 -7.83
N SER A 263 15.13 11.71 -8.59
CA SER A 263 14.06 10.73 -8.86
C SER A 263 14.58 9.29 -8.84
N PRO A 264 14.23 8.48 -7.82
CA PRO A 264 14.63 7.08 -7.78
C PRO A 264 13.93 6.34 -8.93
N ARG A 265 14.69 5.77 -9.86
CA ARG A 265 14.12 4.90 -10.91
C ARG A 265 14.28 3.45 -10.52
N LEU A 266 13.27 2.64 -10.80
CA LEU A 266 13.37 1.18 -10.64
C LEU A 266 13.48 0.48 -11.99
N ALA A 267 14.40 -0.47 -12.09
CA ALA A 267 14.52 -1.37 -13.22
C ALA A 267 13.74 -2.67 -12.96
N ARG A 268 12.93 -3.08 -13.93
CA ARG A 268 12.09 -4.28 -13.82
C ARG A 268 12.84 -5.56 -14.18
N ILE A 269 12.61 -6.59 -13.39
CA ILE A 269 12.96 -8.00 -13.64
C ILE A 269 11.67 -8.82 -13.56
N ASP A 270 11.37 -9.56 -14.62
CA ASP A 270 10.23 -10.48 -14.65
C ASP A 270 10.62 -11.79 -13.94
N LEU A 271 9.89 -12.15 -12.86
CA LEU A 271 10.11 -13.38 -12.11
C LEU A 271 9.21 -14.53 -12.58
N GLY A 272 8.32 -14.25 -13.53
CA GLY A 272 7.36 -15.18 -14.10
C GLY A 272 5.93 -14.95 -13.62
N ARG A 273 5.01 -15.67 -14.27
CA ARG A 273 3.58 -15.67 -13.97
C ARG A 273 3.11 -17.06 -13.57
N VAL A 274 2.25 -17.12 -12.57
CA VAL A 274 1.53 -18.33 -12.18
C VAL A 274 0.07 -18.15 -12.56
N SER A 275 -0.26 -18.38 -13.83
CA SER A 275 -1.55 -18.01 -14.43
C SER A 275 -2.79 -18.65 -13.80
N GLU A 276 -2.60 -19.78 -13.10
CA GLU A 276 -3.63 -20.51 -12.36
C GLU A 276 -4.01 -19.80 -11.05
N LEU A 277 -3.14 -18.95 -10.52
CA LEU A 277 -3.33 -18.29 -9.24
C LEU A 277 -3.84 -16.85 -9.41
N ARG A 278 -4.61 -16.39 -8.42
CA ARG A 278 -5.00 -14.99 -8.26
C ARG A 278 -4.47 -14.48 -6.94
N PHE A 279 -3.42 -13.68 -6.97
CA PHE A 279 -2.79 -13.21 -5.73
C PHE A 279 -3.62 -12.10 -5.10
N SER A 280 -3.86 -12.22 -3.81
CA SER A 280 -4.46 -11.20 -2.95
C SER A 280 -3.44 -10.56 -2.00
N GLY A 281 -2.23 -11.11 -1.89
CA GLY A 281 -1.16 -10.53 -1.08
C GLY A 281 0.19 -11.23 -1.24
N LEU A 282 1.25 -10.51 -0.85
CA LEU A 282 2.63 -10.98 -0.78
C LEU A 282 3.23 -10.54 0.57
N ARG A 283 3.82 -11.47 1.31
CA ARG A 283 4.43 -11.21 2.62
C ARG A 283 5.75 -11.98 2.79
N ALA A 284 6.63 -11.46 3.63
CA ALA A 284 7.79 -12.21 4.11
C ALA A 284 7.43 -12.97 5.39
N GLY A 285 7.92 -14.21 5.51
CA GLY A 285 7.99 -14.95 6.77
C GLY A 285 9.15 -14.47 7.63
N ALA A 286 9.18 -14.92 8.90
CA ALA A 286 10.18 -14.49 9.88
C ALA A 286 11.63 -14.86 9.51
N ARG A 287 11.84 -15.83 8.62
CA ARG A 287 13.18 -16.23 8.15
C ARG A 287 13.45 -15.80 6.71
N GLY A 288 12.60 -14.92 6.16
CA GLY A 288 12.70 -14.47 4.78
C GLY A 288 12.07 -15.41 3.77
N GLU A 289 11.20 -16.33 4.18
CA GLU A 289 10.31 -17.04 3.26
C GLU A 289 9.41 -16.04 2.52
N LEU A 290 9.01 -16.32 1.29
CA LEU A 290 8.04 -15.50 0.58
C LEU A 290 6.70 -16.25 0.56
N ILE A 291 5.69 -15.62 1.14
CA ILE A 291 4.33 -16.17 1.28
C ILE A 291 3.40 -15.39 0.36
N LEU A 292 2.65 -16.12 -0.45
CA LEU A 292 1.61 -15.61 -1.33
C LEU A 292 0.24 -16.01 -0.79
N LEU A 293 -0.64 -15.02 -0.73
CA LEU A 293 -2.05 -15.21 -0.41
C LEU A 293 -2.85 -15.18 -1.71
N CYS A 294 -3.82 -16.07 -1.85
CA CYS A 294 -4.68 -16.16 -3.02
C CYS A 294 -6.13 -15.78 -2.67
N GLU A 295 -6.88 -15.31 -3.68
CA GLU A 295 -8.29 -14.92 -3.50
C GLU A 295 -9.21 -16.08 -3.12
N ASP A 296 -8.86 -17.30 -3.50
CA ASP A 296 -9.57 -18.53 -3.15
C ASP A 296 -9.26 -19.02 -1.72
N GLY A 297 -8.47 -18.24 -0.96
CA GLY A 297 -8.06 -18.56 0.40
C GLY A 297 -6.85 -19.48 0.51
N GLN A 298 -6.26 -19.91 -0.62
CA GLN A 298 -5.03 -20.70 -0.58
C GLN A 298 -3.83 -19.85 -0.18
N ILE A 299 -2.87 -20.50 0.49
CA ILE A 299 -1.61 -19.89 0.91
C ILE A 299 -0.47 -20.71 0.33
N PHE A 300 0.44 -20.04 -0.36
CA PHE A 300 1.60 -20.65 -0.99
C PHE A 300 2.90 -20.10 -0.43
N GLU A 301 3.85 -20.99 -0.21
CA GLU A 301 5.24 -20.62 0.03
C GLU A 301 6.01 -20.71 -1.30
N MET A 302 6.69 -19.63 -1.67
CA MET A 302 7.62 -19.62 -2.79
C MET A 302 8.89 -20.36 -2.40
N ARG A 303 9.34 -21.28 -3.25
CA ARG A 303 10.59 -22.03 -3.06
C ARG A 303 11.47 -22.00 -4.30
N LYS A 304 12.78 -22.14 -4.10
CA LYS A 304 13.73 -22.34 -5.20
C LYS A 304 13.42 -23.68 -5.88
N SER A 305 13.27 -23.66 -7.20
CA SER A 305 13.17 -24.90 -7.96
C SER A 305 14.54 -25.58 -8.05
N ALA A 306 14.58 -26.90 -7.86
CA ALA A 306 15.81 -27.70 -7.88
C ALA A 306 16.28 -28.07 -9.30
N SER A 307 15.75 -27.50 -10.38
CA SER A 307 16.04 -27.97 -11.75
C SER A 307 17.45 -27.57 -12.23
N LEU A 308 18.46 -28.32 -11.81
CA LEU A 308 19.66 -28.61 -12.59
C LEU A 308 19.23 -29.54 -13.73
N GLY A 309 18.94 -28.98 -14.91
CA GLY A 309 18.56 -29.75 -16.09
C GLY A 309 18.92 -29.02 -17.38
N THR A 310 19.64 -29.70 -18.27
CA THR A 310 20.34 -29.21 -19.46
C THR A 310 19.46 -28.92 -20.70
N GLY A 311 18.13 -28.72 -20.57
CA GLY A 311 17.22 -28.59 -21.72
C GLY A 311 16.70 -27.18 -22.02
N GLY A 312 17.05 -26.60 -23.17
CA GLY A 312 16.69 -25.24 -23.59
C GLY A 312 15.18 -24.98 -23.77
N SER A 313 14.54 -24.39 -22.76
CA SER A 313 13.21 -23.77 -22.86
C SER A 313 13.31 -22.30 -22.47
N LYS A 314 12.64 -21.42 -23.23
CA LYS A 314 12.63 -19.96 -23.06
C LYS A 314 11.76 -19.47 -21.88
N HIS A 315 11.00 -20.35 -21.23
CA HIS A 315 10.16 -20.04 -20.07
C HIS A 315 10.48 -21.01 -18.92
N ARG A 316 11.60 -20.78 -18.23
CA ARG A 316 11.92 -21.52 -17.00
C ARG A 316 11.46 -20.71 -15.80
N SER A 317 10.46 -21.23 -15.08
CA SER A 317 10.11 -20.71 -13.77
C SER A 317 11.26 -21.00 -12.80
N LEU A 318 11.90 -19.94 -12.28
CA LEU A 318 12.99 -20.05 -11.30
C LEU A 318 12.51 -20.57 -9.93
N PHE A 319 11.19 -20.61 -9.73
CA PHE A 319 10.54 -20.86 -8.46
C PHE A 319 9.37 -21.83 -8.64
N CYS A 320 9.09 -22.59 -7.57
CA CYS A 320 7.86 -23.35 -7.43
C CYS A 320 7.08 -22.87 -6.21
N PHE A 321 5.78 -23.13 -6.22
CA PHE A 321 4.87 -22.78 -5.14
C PHE A 321 4.35 -24.06 -4.54
N LEU A 322 4.55 -24.22 -3.24
CA LEU A 322 3.97 -25.33 -2.50
C LEU A 322 2.83 -24.79 -1.64
N PRO A 323 1.67 -25.48 -1.61
CA PRO A 323 0.65 -25.15 -0.63
C PRO A 323 1.26 -25.28 0.75
N VAL A 324 0.98 -24.33 1.63
CA VAL A 324 1.35 -24.44 3.04
C VAL A 324 0.50 -25.56 3.63
N SER A 325 1.05 -26.77 3.64
CA SER A 325 0.43 -27.93 4.29
C SER A 325 0.13 -27.56 5.74
N SER A 326 -1.09 -27.86 6.19
CA SER A 326 -1.41 -27.94 7.61
C SER A 326 -0.62 -29.12 8.21
N ALA A 327 0.67 -28.94 8.44
CA ALA A 327 1.55 -30.00 8.88
C ALA A 327 1.29 -30.31 10.36
N ASN A 328 0.96 -31.59 10.60
CA ASN A 328 0.95 -32.33 11.86
C ASN A 328 -0.19 -32.05 12.85
N ARG A 329 -1.39 -32.54 12.51
CA ARG A 329 -2.28 -33.14 13.51
C ARG A 329 -1.92 -34.62 13.64
N SER A 330 -1.07 -34.93 14.61
CA SER A 330 -0.90 -36.28 15.16
C SER A 330 -0.94 -36.19 16.67
#